data_AF-A0A8T1SI69-F1
#
_entry.id   AF-A0A8T1SI69-F1
#
_cell.length_a   1.000
_cell.length_b   1.000
_cell.length_c   1.000
_cell.angle_alpha   90.00
_cell.angle_beta   90.00
_cell.angle_gamma   90.00
#
_symmetry.space_group_name_H-M   'P 1'
#
loop_
_entity.id
_entity.type
_entity.pdbx_description
1 polymer ?
#
loop_
_entity_poly.entity_id
_entity_poly.type
_entity_poly.pdbx_seq_one_letter_code
_entity_poly.pdbx_strand_id
1 'polypeptide(L)'
;MQLKEHSSIFGMLYDIPKLLTIPEEDLHQQCRALETVLTHDDNRDTDASDLGDELKALSRYISAGSTPKAVLEYMCTNKMTTLFQNAFVALHILLTLPVTVATSPS
;
A
#
# COMPACT_ATOMS: atom_id res chain seq x y z
N MET A 1 -12.72 -2.50 -9.64
CA MET A 1 -11.41 -2.00 -10.09
C MET A 1 -10.84 -3.00 -11.09
N GLN A 2 -10.36 -2.55 -12.25
CA GLN A 2 -9.70 -3.44 -13.20
C GLN A 2 -8.26 -3.78 -12.75
N LEU A 3 -7.72 -4.91 -13.19
CA LEU A 3 -6.37 -5.36 -12.78
C LEU A 3 -5.27 -4.31 -13.05
N LYS A 4 -5.33 -3.61 -14.20
CA LYS A 4 -4.33 -2.58 -14.56
C LYS A 4 -4.37 -1.38 -13.61
N GLU A 5 -5.57 -0.92 -13.30
CA GLU A 5 -5.82 0.17 -12.36
C GLU A 5 -5.37 -0.23 -10.95
N HIS A 6 -5.70 -1.45 -10.52
CA HIS A 6 -5.23 -2.01 -9.25
C HIS A 6 -3.70 -2.04 -9.15
N SER A 7 -3.00 -2.55 -10.16
CA SER A 7 -1.54 -2.57 -10.17
C SER A 7 -0.93 -1.17 -10.19
N SER A 8 -1.59 -0.19 -10.81
CA SER A 8 -1.12 1.20 -10.83
C SER A 8 -1.28 1.89 -9.48
N ILE A 9 -2.32 1.55 -8.71
CA ILE A 9 -2.67 2.20 -7.44
C ILE A 9 -1.94 1.55 -6.27
N PHE A 10 -1.94 0.22 -6.21
CA PHE A 10 -1.38 -0.55 -5.10
C PHE A 10 0.02 -1.10 -5.38
N GLY A 11 0.58 -0.85 -6.57
CA GLY A 11 1.84 -1.45 -7.04
C GLY A 11 3.00 -1.33 -6.05
N MET A 12 3.11 -0.18 -5.36
CA MET A 12 4.17 0.08 -4.38
C MET A 12 4.12 -0.86 -3.16
N LEU A 13 2.93 -1.32 -2.77
CA LEU A 13 2.74 -2.19 -1.60
C LEU A 13 3.20 -3.63 -1.85
N TYR A 14 3.38 -4.02 -3.12
CA TYR A 14 3.90 -5.34 -3.48
C TYR A 14 5.41 -5.49 -3.27
N ASP A 15 6.14 -4.39 -3.11
CA ASP A 15 7.60 -4.41 -2.92
C ASP A 15 8.07 -3.29 -1.97
N ILE A 16 7.55 -3.34 -0.74
CA ILE A 16 7.87 -2.37 0.32
C ILE A 16 9.38 -2.19 0.56
N PRO A 17 10.23 -3.23 0.55
CA PRO A 17 11.69 -3.03 0.70
C PRO A 17 12.32 -2.16 -0.39
N LYS A 18 11.81 -2.19 -1.63
CA LYS A 18 12.34 -1.38 -2.74
C LYS A 18 12.04 0.11 -2.60
N LEU A 19 11.13 0.52 -1.73
CA LEU A 19 10.76 1.94 -1.56
C LEU A 19 11.93 2.80 -1.09
N LEU A 20 12.95 2.21 -0.46
CA LEU A 20 14.21 2.91 -0.11
C LEU A 20 15.03 3.35 -1.34
N THR A 21 14.74 2.80 -2.51
CA THR A 21 15.43 3.10 -3.78
C THR A 21 14.60 3.97 -4.72
N ILE A 22 13.34 4.25 -4.37
CA ILE A 22 12.44 5.06 -5.18
C ILE A 22 12.67 6.54 -4.84
N PRO A 23 12.72 7.44 -5.84
CA PRO A 23 12.74 8.88 -5.61
C PRO A 23 11.55 9.32 -4.74
N GLU A 24 11.79 10.29 -3.86
CA GLU A 24 10.76 10.76 -2.93
C GLU A 24 9.52 11.33 -3.64
N GLU A 25 9.73 12.04 -4.75
CA GLU A 25 8.66 12.59 -5.57
C GLU A 25 7.76 11.49 -6.17
N ASP A 26 8.35 10.40 -6.63
CA ASP A 26 7.65 9.26 -7.21
C ASP A 26 6.83 8.52 -6.14
N LEU A 27 7.43 8.27 -4.98
CA LEU A 27 6.73 7.65 -3.85
C LEU A 27 5.56 8.52 -3.40
N HIS A 28 5.78 9.82 -3.28
CA HIS A 28 4.73 10.76 -2.87
C HIS A 28 3.59 10.81 -3.90
N GLN A 29 3.90 10.75 -5.20
CA GLN A 29 2.89 10.68 -6.26
C GLN A 29 2.07 9.38 -6.19
N GLN A 30 2.70 8.25 -5.88
CA GLN A 30 2.02 6.96 -5.68
C GLN A 30 1.13 6.98 -4.44
N CYS A 31 1.60 7.56 -3.32
CA CYS A 31 0.81 7.72 -2.10
C CYS A 31 -0.42 8.61 -2.33
N ARG A 32 -0.28 9.73 -3.05
CA ARG A 32 -1.41 10.59 -3.44
C ARG A 32 -2.43 9.87 -4.31
N ALA A 33 -1.96 9.06 -5.26
CA ALA A 33 -2.85 8.27 -6.11
C ALA A 33 -3.67 7.27 -5.30
N LEU A 34 -3.04 6.59 -4.34
CA LEU A 34 -3.73 5.68 -3.43
C LEU A 34 -4.75 6.43 -2.55
N GLU A 35 -4.32 7.49 -1.87
CA GLU A 35 -5.19 8.31 -1.03
C GLU A 35 -6.42 8.83 -1.78
N THR A 36 -6.25 9.29 -3.03
CA THR A 36 -7.35 9.77 -3.87
C THR A 36 -8.39 8.66 -4.11
N VAL A 37 -7.93 7.43 -4.36
CA VAL A 37 -8.81 6.28 -4.60
C VAL A 37 -9.50 5.81 -3.32
N LEU A 38 -8.83 5.97 -2.18
CA LEU A 38 -9.32 5.61 -0.86
C LEU A 38 -10.04 6.76 -0.13
N THR A 39 -10.30 7.87 -0.82
CA THR A 39 -11.10 8.98 -0.29
C THR A 39 -12.52 8.82 -0.79
N HIS A 40 -13.49 8.79 0.13
CA HIS A 40 -14.91 8.87 -0.18
C HIS A 40 -15.50 10.12 0.47
N ASP A 41 -16.05 11.01 -0.36
CA ASP A 41 -16.41 12.38 0.02
C ASP A 41 -15.22 13.11 0.66
N ASP A 42 -15.28 13.38 1.97
CA ASP A 42 -14.21 14.02 2.75
C ASP A 42 -13.52 13.05 3.73
N ASN A 43 -13.90 11.76 3.72
CA ASN A 43 -13.30 10.76 4.59
C ASN A 43 -12.14 10.06 3.88
N ARG A 44 -10.95 10.14 4.47
CA ARG A 44 -9.71 9.58 3.93
C ARG A 44 -9.27 8.41 4.79
N ASP A 45 -9.15 7.22 4.21
CA ASP A 45 -8.65 6.04 4.94
C ASP A 45 -7.13 6.11 5.20
N THR A 46 -6.40 6.89 4.40
CA THR A 46 -4.94 7.08 4.51
C THR A 46 -4.58 8.53 4.23
N ASP A 47 -3.54 9.05 4.88
CA ASP A 47 -2.89 10.31 4.53
C ASP A 47 -1.64 10.05 3.66
N ALA A 48 -1.52 10.71 2.51
CA ALA A 48 -0.45 10.45 1.55
C ALA A 48 0.95 10.82 2.07
N SER A 49 1.07 11.85 2.91
CA SER A 49 2.36 12.25 3.48
C SER A 49 2.81 11.24 4.51
N ASP A 50 1.94 10.96 5.50
CA ASP A 50 2.23 10.01 6.57
C ASP A 50 2.46 8.60 6.02
N LEU A 51 1.67 8.17 5.02
CA LEU A 51 1.85 6.88 4.36
C LEU A 51 3.24 6.74 3.74
N GLY A 52 3.75 7.76 3.06
CA GLY A 52 5.07 7.71 2.44
C GLY A 52 6.19 7.54 3.46
N ASP A 53 6.11 8.28 4.56
CA ASP A 53 7.07 8.21 5.66
C ASP A 53 7.00 6.89 6.42
N GLU A 54 5.80 6.42 6.72
CA GLU A 54 5.56 5.11 7.33
C GLU A 54 6.08 3.97 6.45
N LEU A 55 5.83 4.01 5.14
CA LEU A 55 6.31 2.99 4.20
C LEU A 55 7.83 2.96 4.15
N LYS A 56 8.51 4.11 4.03
CA LYS A 56 9.98 4.19 4.09
C LYS A 56 10.53 3.68 5.42
N ALA A 57 9.87 4.00 6.53
CA ALA A 57 10.24 3.49 7.85
C ALA A 57 10.10 1.96 7.92
N LEU A 58 8.94 1.45 7.49
CA LEU A 58 8.62 0.02 7.47
C LEU A 58 9.59 -0.77 6.59
N SER A 59 10.02 -0.24 5.44
CA SER A 59 10.99 -0.90 4.53
C SER A 59 12.28 -1.35 5.21
N ARG A 60 12.68 -0.71 6.32
CA ARG A 60 13.90 -1.05 7.07
C ARG A 60 13.75 -2.32 7.92
N TYR A 61 12.52 -2.75 8.18
CA TYR A 61 12.20 -3.94 8.99
C TYR A 61 11.84 -5.16 8.15
N ILE A 62 11.53 -4.96 6.86
CA ILE A 62 11.00 -5.99 5.98
C ILE A 62 12.10 -6.56 5.07
N SER A 63 12.21 -7.89 5.00
CA SER A 63 13.11 -8.56 4.08
C SER A 63 12.66 -8.45 2.62
N ALA A 64 13.63 -8.38 1.70
CA ALA A 64 13.35 -8.43 0.26
C ALA A 64 12.51 -9.66 -0.12
N GLY A 65 11.57 -9.49 -1.06
CA GLY A 65 10.69 -10.57 -1.52
C GLY A 65 9.50 -10.90 -0.60
N SER A 66 9.31 -10.15 0.49
CA SER A 66 8.12 -10.30 1.34
C SER A 66 6.85 -9.94 0.57
N THR A 67 5.82 -10.79 0.66
CA THR A 67 4.51 -10.50 0.07
C THR A 67 3.73 -9.50 0.92
N PRO A 68 2.75 -8.74 0.37
CA PRO A 68 1.91 -7.84 1.16
C PRO A 68 1.28 -8.52 2.39
N LYS A 69 0.87 -9.78 2.26
CA LYS A 69 0.33 -10.59 3.36
C LYS A 69 1.37 -10.83 4.45
N ALA A 70 2.58 -11.22 4.08
CA ALA A 70 3.67 -11.44 5.04
C ALA A 70 4.05 -10.14 5.78
N VAL A 71 4.01 -8.99 5.08
CA VAL A 71 4.24 -7.69 5.72
C VAL A 71 3.13 -7.36 6.72
N LEU A 72 1.86 -7.55 6.35
CA LEU A 72 0.74 -7.32 7.26
C LEU A 72 0.83 -8.22 8.51
N GLU A 73 1.13 -9.51 8.34
CA GLU A 73 1.33 -10.47 9.43
C GLU A 73 2.51 -10.08 10.33
N TYR A 74 3.62 -9.59 9.74
CA TYR A 74 4.76 -9.07 10.49
C TYR A 74 4.36 -7.87 11.35
N MET A 75 3.61 -6.92 10.79
CA MET A 75 3.13 -5.74 11.53
C MET A 75 2.25 -6.13 12.71
N CYS A 76 1.32 -7.07 12.52
CA CYS A 76 0.47 -7.59 13.59
C CYS A 76 1.27 -8.29 14.69
N THR A 77 2.21 -9.17 14.31
CA THR A 77 3.02 -9.95 15.25
C THR A 77 3.92 -9.06 16.11
N ASN A 78 4.45 -7.99 15.51
CA ASN A 78 5.37 -7.07 16.18
C ASN A 78 4.68 -5.84 16.79
N LYS A 79 3.34 -5.81 16.83
CA LYS A 79 2.55 -4.69 17.37
C LYS A 79 2.88 -3.33 16.73
N MET A 80 3.17 -3.32 15.44
CA MET A 80 3.52 -2.13 14.68
C MET A 80 2.31 -1.47 14.00
N THR A 81 1.11 -2.01 14.16
CA THR A 81 -0.11 -1.54 13.49
C THR A 81 -0.50 -0.12 13.88
N THR A 82 -0.23 0.31 15.11
CA THR A 82 -0.45 1.69 15.56
C THR A 82 0.73 2.62 15.24
N LEU A 83 1.90 2.06 14.96
CA LEU A 83 3.10 2.82 14.59
C LEU A 83 3.10 3.19 13.10
N PHE A 84 2.58 2.29 12.27
CA PHE A 84 2.45 2.48 10.82
C PHE A 84 0.98 2.28 10.42
N GLN A 85 0.11 3.16 10.90
CA GLN A 85 -1.33 3.02 10.75
C GLN A 85 -1.77 3.16 9.29
N ASN A 86 -1.25 4.15 8.56
CA ASN A 86 -1.59 4.36 7.16
C ASN A 86 -1.12 3.17 6.31
N ALA A 87 0.09 2.66 6.56
CA ALA A 87 0.62 1.48 5.88
C ALA A 87 -0.21 0.21 6.20
N PHE A 88 -0.65 0.05 7.45
CA PHE A 88 -1.51 -1.06 7.86
C PHE A 88 -2.85 -1.02 7.13
N VAL A 89 -3.51 0.13 7.11
CA VAL A 89 -4.80 0.32 6.43
C VAL A 89 -4.66 0.07 4.93
N ALA A 90 -3.63 0.63 4.29
CA ALA A 90 -3.35 0.43 2.87
C ALA A 90 -3.17 -1.06 2.51
N LEU A 91 -2.37 -1.80 3.30
CA LEU A 91 -2.14 -3.23 3.10
C LEU A 91 -3.40 -4.07 3.36
N HIS A 92 -4.17 -3.72 4.39
CA HIS A 92 -5.42 -4.41 4.71
C HIS A 92 -6.45 -4.23 3.59
N ILE A 93 -6.60 -3.01 3.05
CA ILE A 93 -7.47 -2.73 1.90
C ILE A 93 -7.02 -3.52 0.67
N LEU A 94 -5.72 -3.48 0.34
CA LEU A 94 -5.15 -4.27 -0.77
C LEU A 94 -5.54 -5.76 -0.67
N LEU A 95 -5.44 -6.35 0.52
CA LEU A 95 -5.65 -7.78 0.73
C LEU A 95 -7.13 -8.18 0.81
N THR A 96 -8.03 -7.22 0.99
CA THR A 96 -9.47 -7.45 1.15
C THR A 96 -10.29 -6.99 -0.06
N LEU A 97 -9.72 -6.14 -0.93
CA LEU A 97 -10.38 -5.74 -2.17
C LEU A 97 -10.49 -6.94 -3.14
N PRO A 98 -11.70 -7.30 -3.59
CA PRO A 98 -11.86 -8.29 -4.63
C PRO A 98 -11.36 -7.71 -5.95
N VAL A 99 -10.26 -8.26 -6.48
CA VAL A 99 -9.84 -7.95 -7.85
C VAL A 99 -10.82 -8.62 -8.79
N THR A 100 -11.73 -7.85 -9.38
CA THR A 100 -12.65 -8.36 -10.40
C THR A 100 -11.86 -8.69 -11.66
N VAL A 101 -11.73 -9.98 -11.97
CA VAL A 101 -11.21 -10.44 -13.26
C VAL A 101 -12.31 -10.20 -14.29
N ALA A 102 -12.18 -9.15 -15.10
CA ALA A 102 -13.06 -8.99 -16.26
C ALA A 102 -12.74 -10.12 -17.25
N THR A 103 -13.54 -11.19 -17.25
CA THR A 103 -13.55 -12.13 -18.36
C THR A 103 -14.04 -11.38 -19.59
N SER A 104 -13.15 -11.06 -20.52
CA SER A 104 -13.57 -10.64 -21.86
C SER A 104 -14.43 -11.77 -22.44
N PRO A 105 -15.69 -11.51 -22.86
CA PRO A 105 -16.40 -12.49 -23.65
C PRO A 105 -15.62 -12.65 -24.97
N SER A 106 -15.18 -13.88 -25.21
CA SER A 106 -14.55 -14.34 -26.46
C SER A 106 -15.53 -14.29 -27.63
#